data_AF-A0A314ZBM0-F1
#
_entry.id   AF-A0A314ZBM0-F1
#
_cell.length_a   1.000
_cell.length_b   1.000
_cell.length_c   1.000
_cell.angle_alpha   90.00
_cell.angle_beta   90.00
_cell.angle_gamma   90.00
#
_symmetry.space_group_name_H-M   'P 1'
#
loop_
_entity.id
_entity.type
_entity.pdbx_description
1 polymer ?
#
loop_
_entity_poly.entity_id
_entity_poly.type
_entity_poly.pdbx_seq_one_letter_code
_entity_poly.pdbx_strand_id
1 'polypeptide(L)'
;MYDIFGKYGAIRQIRIGTNKDTRGTAFVVYEDIYDAKTAVDHLSGFNVANRYLIVLYYQQAKMSKKFDAKKKEDEIARMQEKYGVSTKDK
;
A
#
# COMPACT_ATOMS: atom_id res chain seq x y z
N MET A 1 -0.33 6.54 -15.12
CA MET A 1 -0.24 5.26 -14.38
C MET A 1 -0.35 4.10 -15.34
N TYR A 2 -1.46 3.97 -16.08
CA TYR A 2 -1.58 2.99 -17.16
C TYR A 2 -0.51 3.15 -18.24
N ASP A 3 -0.08 4.37 -18.57
CA ASP A 3 0.97 4.59 -19.59
C ASP A 3 2.38 4.17 -19.15
N ILE A 4 2.63 4.10 -17.84
CA ILE A 4 3.93 3.72 -17.30
C ILE A 4 3.97 2.20 -17.11
N PHE A 5 2.98 1.66 -16.39
CA PHE A 5 2.93 0.24 -16.06
C PHE A 5 2.42 -0.62 -17.23
N GLY A 6 1.60 -0.08 -18.13
CA GLY A 6 1.00 -0.83 -19.24
C GLY A 6 1.99 -1.17 -20.36
N LYS A 7 3.17 -0.55 -20.38
CA LYS A 7 4.26 -0.89 -21.31
C LYS A 7 4.85 -2.28 -21.08
N TYR A 8 4.67 -2.81 -19.87
CA TYR A 8 5.26 -4.08 -19.46
C TYR A 8 4.30 -5.26 -19.60
N GLY A 9 3.00 -5.00 -19.82
CA GLY A 9 2.00 -6.06 -19.83
C GLY A 9 0.57 -5.61 -19.65
N ALA A 10 -0.35 -6.56 -19.83
CA ALA A 10 -1.78 -6.31 -19.63
C ALA A 10 -2.08 -6.10 -18.13
N ILE A 11 -2.68 -4.95 -17.81
CA ILE A 11 -3.03 -4.60 -16.44
C ILE A 11 -4.46 -5.05 -16.16
N ARG A 12 -4.62 -5.92 -15.16
CA ARG A 12 -5.91 -6.34 -14.63
C ARG A 12 -6.58 -5.24 -13.82
N GLN A 13 -5.81 -4.59 -12.93
CA GLN A 13 -6.35 -3.54 -12.06
C GLN A 13 -5.25 -2.61 -11.54
N ILE A 14 -5.57 -1.33 -11.38
CA ILE A 14 -4.78 -0.39 -10.57
C ILE A 14 -5.65 0.14 -9.43
N ARG A 15 -5.16 0.06 -8.20
CA ARG A 15 -5.79 0.65 -7.01
C ARG A 15 -4.89 1.73 -6.45
N ILE A 16 -5.35 2.97 -6.47
CA ILE A 16 -4.59 4.12 -5.98
C ILE A 16 -5.06 4.45 -4.56
N GLY A 17 -4.12 4.63 -3.64
CA GLY A 17 -4.43 5.08 -2.29
C GLY A 17 -4.91 6.53 -2.26
N THR A 18 -6.14 6.75 -1.82
CA THR A 18 -6.78 8.07 -1.73
C THR A 18 -6.85 8.62 -0.30
N ASN A 19 -6.69 7.77 0.72
CA ASN A 19 -6.74 8.17 2.11
C ASN A 19 -5.44 8.89 2.51
N LYS A 20 -5.49 9.69 3.59
CA LYS A 20 -4.30 10.41 4.10
C LYS A 20 -3.11 9.46 4.34
N ASP A 21 -3.38 8.27 4.87
CA ASP A 21 -2.34 7.27 5.19
C ASP A 21 -1.82 6.50 3.97
N THR A 22 -2.55 6.50 2.84
CA THR A 22 -2.22 5.71 1.64
C THR A 22 -1.90 6.56 0.42
N ARG A 23 -2.04 7.89 0.53
CA ARG A 23 -1.73 8.82 -0.55
C ARG A 23 -0.26 8.71 -0.96
N GLY A 24 -0.03 8.50 -2.25
CA GLY A 24 1.31 8.25 -2.80
C GLY A 24 1.68 6.78 -2.92
N THR A 25 0.79 5.86 -2.50
CA THR A 25 0.93 4.42 -2.75
C THR A 25 -0.14 3.93 -3.73
N ALA A 26 0.19 2.88 -4.47
CA ALA A 26 -0.75 2.22 -5.37
C ALA A 26 -0.41 0.72 -5.48
N PHE A 27 -1.43 -0.08 -5.78
CA PHE A 27 -1.27 -1.48 -6.17
C PHE A 27 -1.57 -1.63 -7.65
N VAL A 28 -0.64 -2.24 -8.38
CA VAL A 28 -0.80 -2.59 -9.79
C VAL A 28 -0.86 -4.11 -9.87
N VAL A 29 -1.93 -4.62 -10.49
CA VAL A 29 -2.15 -6.05 -10.69
C VAL A 29 -2.08 -6.32 -12.19
N TYR A 30 -1.10 -7.12 -12.59
CA TYR A 30 -0.97 -7.61 -13.96
C TYR A 30 -1.74 -8.92 -14.14
N GLU A 31 -2.07 -9.25 -15.39
CA GLU A 31 -2.61 -10.58 -15.73
C GLU A 31 -1.52 -11.66 -15.70
N ASP A 32 -0.30 -11.33 -16.13
CA ASP A 32 0.86 -12.24 -16.11
C ASP A 32 1.88 -11.84 -15.02
N ILE A 33 2.45 -12.86 -14.37
CA ILE A 33 3.51 -12.70 -13.37
C ILE A 33 4.84 -12.25 -13.99
N TYR A 34 5.15 -12.64 -15.22
CA TYR A 34 6.39 -12.25 -15.90
C TYR A 34 6.40 -10.77 -16.27
N ASP A 35 5.23 -10.22 -16.63
CA ASP A 35 5.03 -8.79 -16.87
C ASP A 35 5.28 -7.98 -15.58
N ALA A 36 4.74 -8.46 -14.46
CA ALA A 36 4.96 -7.86 -13.15
C ALA A 36 6.45 -7.88 -12.76
N LYS A 37 7.17 -8.96 -13.07
CA LYS A 37 8.61 -9.05 -12.83
C LYS A 37 9.40 -8.03 -13.63
N THR A 38 9.13 -7.95 -14.92
CA THR A 38 9.79 -6.98 -15.80
C THR A 38 9.52 -5.55 -15.35
N ALA A 39 8.29 -5.25 -14.92
CA ALA A 39 7.92 -3.94 -14.39
C ALA A 39 8.70 -3.59 -13.11
N VAL A 40 8.86 -4.52 -12.17
CA VAL A 40 9.62 -4.30 -10.92
C VAL A 40 11.08 -3.97 -11.24
N ASP A 41 11.71 -4.74 -12.12
CA ASP A 41 13.14 -4.60 -12.43
C ASP A 41 13.45 -3.26 -13.12
N HIS A 42 12.55 -2.77 -13.97
CA HIS A 42 12.78 -1.55 -14.76
C HIS A 42 12.20 -0.27 -14.17
N LEU A 43 11.13 -0.36 -13.37
CA LEU A 43 10.48 0.82 -12.80
C LEU A 43 10.97 1.17 -11.39
N SER A 44 11.74 0.31 -10.75
CA SER A 44 12.40 0.65 -9.50
C SER A 44 13.41 1.77 -9.73
N GLY A 45 13.23 2.91 -9.05
CA GLY A 45 14.05 4.10 -9.27
C GLY A 45 13.68 4.90 -10.53
N PHE A 46 12.52 4.65 -11.16
CA PHE A 46 12.05 5.47 -12.27
C PHE A 46 11.59 6.86 -11.78
N ASN A 47 12.04 7.94 -12.42
CA ASN A 47 11.67 9.30 -12.05
C ASN A 47 10.33 9.71 -12.68
N VAL A 48 9.36 10.05 -11.83
CA VAL A 48 8.06 10.61 -12.23
C VAL A 48 7.80 11.87 -11.42
N ALA A 49 7.59 12.99 -12.11
CA ALA A 49 7.30 14.28 -11.49
C ALA A 49 8.30 14.66 -10.38
N ASN A 50 9.59 14.48 -10.67
CA ASN A 50 10.70 14.78 -9.76
C ASN A 50 10.73 13.91 -8.49
N ARG A 51 10.14 12.71 -8.55
CA ARG A 51 10.16 11.71 -7.48
C ARG A 51 10.49 10.34 -8.05
N TYR A 52 11.31 9.59 -7.34
CA TYR A 52 11.70 8.24 -7.75
C TYR A 52 10.70 7.22 -7.22
N LEU A 53 10.21 6.35 -8.10
CA LEU A 53 9.28 5.29 -7.74
C LEU A 53 10.00 4.18 -6.98
N ILE A 54 9.32 3.64 -5.97
CA ILE A 54 9.69 2.41 -5.29
C ILE A 54 8.67 1.36 -5.72
N VAL A 55 9.14 0.31 -6.39
CA VAL A 55 8.28 -0.77 -6.90
C VAL A 55 8.67 -2.06 -6.20
N LEU A 56 7.71 -2.71 -5.54
CA LEU A 56 7.92 -3.90 -4.73
C LEU A 56 6.80 -4.92 -5.01
N TYR A 57 7.12 -6.20 -4.91
CA TYR A 57 6.11 -7.24 -4.90
C TYR A 57 5.18 -7.11 -3.70
N TYR A 58 3.91 -7.38 -3.92
CA TYR A 58 2.93 -7.43 -2.85
C TYR A 58 3.28 -8.57 -1.86
N GLN A 59 3.44 -8.22 -0.59
CA GLN A 59 3.70 -9.17 0.49
C GLN A 59 2.51 -9.17 1.47
N GLN A 60 1.60 -10.13 1.30
CA GLN A 60 0.38 -10.26 2.12
C GLN A 60 0.69 -10.25 3.61
N ALA A 61 1.69 -11.01 4.06
CA ALA A 61 2.04 -11.13 5.48
C ALA A 61 2.51 -9.82 6.13
N LYS A 62 3.11 -8.90 5.35
CA LYS A 62 3.48 -7.57 5.88
C LYS A 62 2.28 -6.64 5.96
N MET A 63 1.36 -6.74 5.00
CA MET A 63 0.17 -5.90 4.95
C MET A 63 -0.89 -6.30 5.97
N SER A 64 -1.11 -7.61 6.17
CA SER A 64 -2.04 -8.11 7.19
C SER A 64 -1.63 -7.66 8.59
N LYS A 65 -0.34 -7.77 8.94
CA LYS A 65 0.19 -7.31 10.23
C LYS A 65 -0.12 -5.83 10.51
N LYS A 66 0.04 -4.95 9.52
CA LYS A 66 -0.29 -3.52 9.67
C LYS A 66 -1.79 -3.28 9.86
N PHE A 67 -2.61 -4.00 9.09
CA PHE A 67 -4.06 -3.89 9.20
C PHE A 67 -4.57 -4.40 10.56
N ASP A 68 -4.08 -5.55 11.00
CA ASP A 68 -4.44 -6.15 12.29
C ASP A 68 -4.02 -5.27 13.47
N ALA A 69 -2.83 -4.65 13.40
CA ALA A 69 -2.36 -3.71 14.41
C ALA A 69 -3.28 -2.48 14.49
N LYS A 70 -3.62 -1.87 13.34
CA LYS A 70 -4.52 -0.71 13.29
C LYS A 70 -5.92 -1.04 13.82
N LYS A 71 -6.47 -2.20 13.46
CA LYS A 71 -7.77 -2.65 13.95
C LYS A 71 -7.78 -2.84 15.47
N LYS A 72 -6.71 -3.43 16.02
CA LYS A 72 -6.55 -3.58 17.48
C LYS A 72 -6.44 -2.24 18.18
N GLU A 73 -5.69 -1.30 17.62
CA GLU A 73 -5.56 0.06 18.16
C GLU A 73 -6.92 0.78 18.18
N ASP A 74 -7.69 0.70 17.09
CA ASP A 74 -9.04 1.28 17.00
C ASP A 74 -10.01 0.61 18.00
N GLU A 75 -9.92 -0.71 18.19
CA GLU A 75 -10.72 -1.45 19.18
C GLU A 75 -10.37 -1.06 20.62
N ILE A 76 -9.07 -0.93 20.94
CA ILE A 76 -8.59 -0.49 22.25
C ILE A 76 -9.05 0.95 22.53
N ALA A 77 -8.90 1.86 21.56
CA ALA A 77 -9.32 3.25 21.71
C ALA A 77 -10.83 3.37 22.00
N ARG A 78 -11.66 2.62 21.26
CA ARG A 78 -13.12 2.57 21.50
C ARG A 78 -13.46 1.97 22.87
N MET A 79 -12.70 0.97 23.31
CA MET A 79 -12.89 0.35 24.62
C MET A 79 -12.50 1.31 25.75
N GLN A 80 -11.37 2.00 25.63
CA GLN A 80 -10.94 3.03 26.59
C GLN A 80 -11.95 4.17 26.71
N GLU A 81 -12.51 4.63 25.59
CA GLU A 81 -13.58 5.64 25.58
C GLU A 81 -14.86 5.13 26.24
N LYS A 82 -15.30 3.91 25.88
CA LYS A 82 -16.52 3.30 26.44
C LYS A 82 -16.45 3.09 27.95
N TYR A 83 -15.29 2.74 28.48
CA TYR A 83 -15.09 2.46 29.90
C TYR A 83 -14.45 3.62 30.68
N GLY A 84 -14.25 4.78 30.05
CA GLY A 84 -13.69 5.97 30.69
C GLY A 84 -12.25 5.80 31.21
N VAL A 85 -11.51 4.80 30.72
CA VAL A 85 -10.14 4.50 31.14
C VAL A 85 -9.18 5.29 30.26
N SER A 86 -9.02 6.59 30.53
CA SER A 86 -7.92 7.35 29.94
C SER A 86 -6.64 6.95 30.67
N THR A 87 -5.71 6.30 29.99
CA THR A 87 -4.32 6.17 30.46
C THR A 87 -3.66 7.54 30.39
N LYS A 88 -4.01 8.44 31.32
CA LYS A 88 -3.37 9.73 31.56
C LYS A 88 -2.67 9.81 32.91
N ASP A 89 -2.60 8.70 33.64
CA ASP A 89 -1.88 8.63 34.91
C ASP A 89 -0.53 7.90 34.75
N LYS A 90 0.48 8.72 34.45
CA LYS A 90 1.93 8.66 34.74
C LYS A 90 2.84 8.88 33.54
#